data_AF-A0A6G1LC74-F1
#
_entry.id   AF-A0A6G1LC74-F1
#
_cell.length_a   1.000
_cell.length_b   1.000
_cell.length_c   1.000
_cell.angle_alpha   90.00
_cell.angle_beta   90.00
_cell.angle_gamma   90.00
#
_symmetry.space_group_name_H-M   'P 1'
#
loop_
_entity.id
_entity.type
_entity.pdbx_description
1 polymer ?
#
loop_
_entity_poly.entity_id
_entity_poly.type
_entity_poly.pdbx_seq_one_letter_code
_entity_poly.pdbx_strand_id
1 'polypeptide(L)'
;MPSRTTHVRRRRVLFPHTRQCKMSTQLANNAEMANDTHNESLKDEPKIVELSDSDNDNDAARRIDPDSLPPWLHQATLALFHDEIETSTSESRKKTQTDCLPYLTGASLDDFDLNAHGIPRLRRQAHIDFLHATLSTLPAPYAALDASRPWLFYWAMAGLSTLGQDVARYKARLIATVRPLQNSTGGFGGGQGQLSHCACTYATALALACVGGLEIIDRKAMWHWLGTLKHPSGGFLMAAGAEQDIRGAYCALTLLTLLNLPLTLPPDSPSRSAGLQTFTDNLGAWISRCQTPDGGLSASPTNEPHGAYAFCGLACLSLLSAPHTSIPQSLDVPSLTAWLIYTQTAPEGGFAGRTNKLVDACYSHWVGGCFALLQAALPDLPRGHDVWNREALIRYLLACCQAPGKKGGMRDKPSVRADGYHTCYSLAGLSHAVNRYWYDGDGEVEEEGKAGRLTAAFRWRGERAGEGELRRWRVEEGDCVECVHPVFVIPFARVEEARVLFADGGFMDGIEEGMEKLSV
;
A
#
# COMPACT_ATOMS: atom_id res chain seq x y z
N MET A 1 34.27 -58.63 -11.26
CA MET A 1 35.00 -57.86 -10.24
C MET A 1 35.71 -56.68 -10.91
N PRO A 2 35.66 -55.45 -10.39
CA PRO A 2 34.70 -54.92 -9.42
C PRO A 2 33.90 -53.71 -9.93
N SER A 3 32.65 -53.64 -9.44
CA SER A 3 31.75 -52.50 -9.48
C SER A 3 32.32 -51.31 -8.70
N ARG A 4 32.16 -50.10 -9.23
CA ARG A 4 32.38 -48.85 -8.48
C ARG A 4 31.09 -48.47 -7.76
N THR A 5 31.01 -48.83 -6.50
CA THR A 5 30.02 -48.32 -5.54
C THR A 5 30.43 -46.91 -5.12
N THR A 6 29.64 -45.90 -5.46
CA THR A 6 29.77 -44.54 -4.93
C THR A 6 29.01 -44.42 -3.61
N HIS A 7 29.74 -44.37 -2.49
CA HIS A 7 29.16 -44.07 -1.19
C HIS A 7 28.84 -42.57 -1.07
N VAL A 8 27.56 -42.22 -1.13
CA VAL A 8 27.08 -40.88 -0.74
C VAL A 8 27.06 -40.80 0.79
N ARG A 9 28.03 -40.11 1.40
CA ARG A 9 27.99 -39.73 2.81
C ARG A 9 26.93 -38.64 3.02
N ARG A 10 25.73 -39.03 3.48
CA ARG A 10 24.74 -38.08 4.01
C ARG A 10 25.21 -37.57 5.39
N ARG A 11 25.57 -36.29 5.49
CA ARG A 11 25.76 -35.61 6.79
C ARG A 11 24.39 -35.24 7.36
N ARG A 12 24.05 -35.79 8.53
CA ARG A 12 22.89 -35.40 9.34
C ARG A 12 23.31 -34.20 10.20
N VAL A 13 22.67 -33.05 10.00
CA VAL A 13 22.80 -31.90 10.91
C VAL A 13 21.72 -32.08 11.98
N LEU A 14 22.14 -32.28 13.23
CA LEU A 14 21.26 -32.36 14.39
C LEU A 14 21.24 -30.99 15.07
N PHE A 15 20.06 -30.39 15.19
CA PHE A 15 19.85 -29.19 16.01
C PHE A 15 19.65 -29.62 17.46
N PRO A 16 20.34 -29.01 18.45
CA PRO A 16 20.15 -29.36 19.85
C PRO A 16 18.75 -28.92 20.35
N HIS A 17 18.05 -29.85 20.99
CA HIS A 17 16.81 -29.59 21.72
C HIS A 17 17.05 -28.56 22.83
N THR A 18 16.31 -27.45 22.78
CA THR A 18 16.18 -26.49 23.86
C THR A 18 15.52 -27.17 25.06
N ARG A 19 16.28 -27.30 26.15
CA ARG A 19 15.78 -27.81 27.43
C ARG A 19 14.76 -26.85 28.02
N GLN A 20 13.59 -27.39 28.37
CA GLN A 20 12.63 -26.78 29.29
C GLN A 20 13.33 -26.43 30.61
N CYS A 21 13.30 -25.15 30.99
CA CYS A 21 13.65 -24.72 32.34
C CYS A 21 12.45 -24.99 33.25
N LYS A 22 12.56 -26.02 34.08
CA LYS A 22 11.69 -26.22 35.24
C LYS A 22 12.13 -25.22 36.32
N MET A 23 11.24 -24.29 36.70
CA MET A 23 11.38 -23.56 37.95
C MET A 23 11.01 -24.51 39.10
N SER A 24 11.99 -24.85 39.93
CA SER A 24 11.77 -25.47 41.23
C SER A 24 11.90 -24.40 42.31
N THR A 25 10.82 -24.24 43.08
CA THR A 25 10.77 -23.59 44.38
C THR A 25 11.72 -24.24 45.38
N GLN A 26 12.54 -23.45 46.08
CA GLN A 26 12.98 -23.77 47.43
C GLN A 26 13.28 -22.49 48.21
N LEU A 27 12.60 -22.39 49.35
CA LEU A 27 12.73 -21.40 50.40
C LEU A 27 13.90 -21.73 51.34
N ALA A 28 14.37 -20.68 52.00
CA ALA A 28 14.88 -20.60 53.38
C ALA A 28 16.40 -20.42 53.61
N ASN A 29 16.67 -19.24 54.21
CA ASN A 29 17.62 -18.93 55.29
C ASN A 29 19.12 -18.77 54.98
N ASN A 30 19.59 -17.51 55.03
CA ASN A 30 20.29 -17.02 56.22
C ASN A 30 20.40 -15.48 56.21
N ALA A 31 20.17 -14.91 57.40
CA ALA A 31 20.34 -13.51 57.74
C ALA A 31 21.81 -13.18 58.05
N GLU A 32 22.24 -11.93 57.79
CA GLU A 32 22.58 -10.95 58.86
C GLU A 32 23.25 -9.68 58.33
N MET A 33 22.77 -8.55 58.88
CA MET A 33 23.43 -7.27 59.18
C MET A 33 23.97 -6.38 58.05
N ALA A 34 23.28 -5.25 57.81
CA ALA A 34 23.66 -3.96 58.43
C ALA A 34 22.64 -2.84 58.10
N ASN A 35 22.19 -2.17 59.17
CA ASN A 35 21.47 -0.90 59.25
C ASN A 35 22.08 0.21 58.34
N ASP A 36 21.37 1.24 57.87
CA ASP A 36 20.78 2.30 58.70
C ASP A 36 19.98 3.33 57.84
N THR A 37 18.83 3.76 58.40
CA THR A 37 18.18 5.10 58.35
C THR A 37 17.74 5.74 57.01
N HIS A 38 16.62 6.44 56.84
CA HIS A 38 15.45 6.93 57.62
C HIS A 38 14.38 7.26 56.52
N ASN A 39 13.06 7.19 56.69
CA ASN A 39 12.26 8.15 57.45
C ASN A 39 10.75 7.78 57.38
N GLU A 40 10.04 7.93 58.52
CA GLU A 40 8.62 8.29 58.77
C GLU A 40 7.53 7.97 57.70
N SER A 41 6.34 7.42 57.99
CA SER A 41 5.43 7.72 59.09
C SER A 41 4.21 6.75 59.12
N LEU A 42 3.56 6.70 60.30
CA LEU A 42 2.14 6.42 60.58
C LEU A 42 1.61 4.97 60.63
N LYS A 43 1.17 4.63 61.85
CA LYS A 43 0.36 3.49 62.26
C LYS A 43 -1.11 3.75 61.94
N ASP A 44 -1.82 2.74 61.44
CA ASP A 44 -3.17 2.37 61.86
C ASP A 44 -3.51 0.96 61.33
N GLU A 45 -4.16 0.16 62.18
CA GLU A 45 -4.49 -1.25 61.96
C GLU A 45 -5.52 -1.45 60.81
N PRO A 46 -5.48 -2.57 60.08
CA PRO A 46 -6.45 -2.84 59.02
C PRO A 46 -7.81 -3.20 59.62
N LYS A 47 -8.79 -2.31 59.44
CA LYS A 47 -10.22 -2.64 59.61
C LYS A 47 -10.63 -3.59 58.49
N ILE A 48 -11.02 -4.81 58.86
CA ILE A 48 -11.75 -5.73 57.99
C ILE A 48 -13.15 -5.14 57.79
N VAL A 49 -13.44 -4.72 56.57
CA VAL A 49 -14.81 -4.41 56.14
C VAL A 49 -15.24 -5.59 55.27
N GLU A 50 -16.17 -6.40 55.77
CA GLU A 50 -16.89 -7.37 54.94
C GLU A 50 -17.74 -6.58 53.93
N LEU A 51 -17.28 -6.57 52.68
CA LEU A 51 -18.09 -6.14 51.55
C LEU A 51 -18.94 -7.34 51.13
N SER A 52 -20.25 -7.11 51.01
CA SER A 52 -21.24 -8.11 50.61
C SER A 52 -20.91 -8.69 49.23
N ASP A 53 -20.93 -10.01 49.12
CA ASP A 53 -20.86 -10.77 47.87
C ASP A 53 -22.05 -10.44 46.96
N SER A 54 -21.97 -9.36 46.18
CA SER A 54 -22.92 -9.10 45.10
C SER A 54 -22.39 -8.26 43.94
N ASP A 55 -21.10 -8.34 43.63
CA ASP A 55 -20.52 -7.75 42.39
C ASP A 55 -19.65 -8.76 41.65
N ASN A 56 -20.20 -9.96 41.42
CA ASN A 56 -19.54 -11.00 40.62
C ASN A 56 -20.22 -11.20 39.26
N ASP A 57 -20.58 -10.09 38.59
CA ASP A 57 -21.21 -10.10 37.26
C ASP A 57 -20.68 -8.95 36.38
N ASN A 58 -19.36 -8.79 36.26
CA ASN A 58 -18.78 -7.96 35.19
C ASN A 58 -17.70 -8.67 34.36
N ASP A 59 -17.67 -10.01 34.45
CA ASP A 59 -16.88 -10.89 33.58
C ASP A 59 -17.70 -11.42 32.40
N ALA A 60 -18.82 -10.76 32.07
CA ALA A 60 -19.42 -10.85 30.74
C ALA A 60 -18.48 -10.16 29.74
N ALA A 61 -17.44 -10.89 29.34
CA ALA A 61 -16.61 -10.57 28.20
C ALA A 61 -17.51 -10.02 27.08
N ARG A 62 -17.15 -8.86 26.52
CA ARG A 62 -17.84 -8.14 25.44
C ARG A 62 -17.92 -9.01 24.17
N ARG A 63 -18.65 -10.10 24.21
CA ARG A 63 -18.91 -10.97 23.07
C ARG A 63 -19.89 -10.22 22.20
N ILE A 64 -19.47 -9.98 20.96
CA ILE A 64 -20.34 -9.44 19.93
C ILE A 64 -21.56 -10.37 19.86
N ASP A 65 -22.76 -9.80 19.99
CA ASP A 65 -24.00 -10.54 19.79
C ASP A 65 -23.95 -11.21 18.41
N PRO A 66 -24.03 -12.55 18.31
CA PRO A 66 -24.00 -13.25 17.02
C PRO A 66 -25.03 -12.71 16.02
N ASP A 67 -26.18 -12.24 16.50
CA ASP A 67 -27.24 -11.67 15.66
C ASP A 67 -26.90 -10.26 15.14
N SER A 68 -25.91 -9.59 15.75
CA SER A 68 -25.37 -8.31 15.30
C SER A 68 -24.28 -8.43 14.23
N LEU A 69 -23.77 -9.64 13.97
CA LEU A 69 -22.79 -9.89 12.93
C LEU A 69 -23.38 -9.65 11.53
N PRO A 70 -22.57 -9.21 10.56
CA PRO A 70 -23.02 -9.09 9.19
C PRO A 70 -23.40 -10.46 8.59
N PRO A 71 -24.36 -10.52 7.64
CA PRO A 71 -24.88 -11.79 7.12
C PRO A 71 -23.82 -12.75 6.55
N TRP A 72 -22.72 -12.23 5.99
CA TRP A 72 -21.64 -13.08 5.44
C TRP A 72 -20.77 -13.76 6.51
N LEU A 73 -20.88 -13.35 7.78
CA LEU A 73 -20.20 -13.96 8.91
C LEU A 73 -21.10 -14.90 9.73
N HIS A 74 -22.38 -15.01 9.37
CA HIS A 74 -23.30 -15.93 10.03
C HIS A 74 -22.91 -17.37 9.77
N GLN A 75 -23.04 -18.24 10.78
CA GLN A 75 -22.66 -19.65 10.68
C GLN A 75 -23.39 -20.37 9.53
N ALA A 76 -24.64 -20.02 9.27
CA ALA A 76 -25.41 -20.56 8.14
C ALA A 76 -24.76 -20.23 6.80
N THR A 77 -24.27 -18.99 6.62
CA THR A 77 -23.56 -18.56 5.40
C THR A 77 -22.19 -19.22 5.28
N LEU A 78 -21.43 -19.29 6.38
CA LEU A 78 -20.13 -19.96 6.40
C LEU A 78 -20.23 -21.44 6.01
N ALA A 79 -21.30 -22.12 6.44
CA ALA A 79 -21.54 -23.52 6.10
C ALA A 79 -21.85 -23.77 4.61
N LEU A 80 -22.20 -22.73 3.84
CA LEU A 80 -22.43 -22.87 2.39
C LEU A 80 -21.12 -23.11 1.61
N PHE A 81 -19.97 -22.66 2.14
CA PHE A 81 -18.68 -22.74 1.45
C PHE A 81 -17.84 -23.87 2.04
N HIS A 82 -17.82 -25.02 1.37
CA HIS A 82 -16.94 -26.12 1.72
C HIS A 82 -16.26 -26.65 0.46
N ASP A 83 -14.94 -26.84 0.54
CA ASP A 83 -14.19 -27.50 -0.52
C ASP A 83 -14.42 -29.01 -0.39
N GLU A 84 -15.06 -29.62 -1.39
CA GLU A 84 -15.20 -31.08 -1.48
C GLU A 84 -13.86 -31.77 -1.79
N ILE A 85 -12.92 -31.03 -2.39
CA ILE A 85 -11.61 -31.51 -2.82
C ILE A 85 -10.51 -30.80 -2.01
N GLU A 86 -9.76 -31.59 -1.25
CA GLU A 86 -8.60 -31.09 -0.51
C GLU A 86 -7.37 -30.99 -1.43
N THR A 87 -6.76 -29.81 -1.41
CA THR A 87 -5.60 -29.41 -2.20
C THR A 87 -4.76 -28.46 -1.34
N SER A 88 -3.51 -28.20 -1.73
CA SER A 88 -2.68 -27.21 -1.04
C SER A 88 -3.32 -25.81 -1.00
N THR A 89 -4.12 -25.46 -2.01
CA THR A 89 -4.89 -24.21 -2.07
C THR A 89 -6.02 -24.20 -1.04
N SER A 90 -6.85 -25.25 -0.99
CA SER A 90 -7.98 -25.33 -0.05
C SER A 90 -7.50 -25.43 1.40
N GLU A 91 -6.42 -26.17 1.66
CA GLU A 91 -5.75 -26.21 2.97
C GLU A 91 -5.27 -24.82 3.42
N SER A 92 -4.58 -24.09 2.54
CA SER A 92 -4.05 -22.76 2.85
C SER A 92 -5.16 -21.73 3.09
N ARG A 93 -6.25 -21.81 2.33
CA ARG A 93 -7.44 -20.98 2.51
C ARG A 93 -8.14 -21.29 3.83
N LYS A 94 -8.41 -22.56 4.12
CA LYS A 94 -9.02 -22.99 5.39
C LYS A 94 -8.19 -22.54 6.60
N LYS A 95 -6.86 -22.63 6.51
CA LYS A 95 -5.96 -22.11 7.55
C LYS A 95 -6.12 -20.60 7.72
N THR A 96 -6.13 -19.85 6.63
CA THR A 96 -6.27 -18.38 6.68
C THR A 96 -7.63 -17.95 7.25
N GLN A 97 -8.71 -18.66 6.88
CA GLN A 97 -10.03 -18.44 7.45
C GLN A 97 -10.05 -18.72 8.96
N THR A 98 -9.41 -19.81 9.39
CA THR A 98 -9.27 -20.15 10.82
C THR A 98 -8.52 -19.08 11.60
N ASP A 99 -7.49 -18.49 11.00
CA ASP A 99 -6.72 -17.39 11.60
C ASP A 99 -7.53 -16.08 11.69
N CYS A 100 -8.42 -15.80 10.72
CA CYS A 100 -9.16 -14.54 10.63
C CYS A 100 -10.49 -14.55 11.38
N LEU A 101 -11.25 -15.65 11.33
CA LEU A 101 -12.62 -15.72 11.87
C LEU A 101 -12.73 -15.27 13.33
N PRO A 102 -11.84 -15.67 14.27
CA PRO A 102 -11.92 -15.22 15.65
C PRO A 102 -11.83 -13.70 15.82
N TYR A 103 -11.07 -13.01 14.98
CA TYR A 103 -11.02 -11.55 14.98
C TYR A 103 -12.28 -10.94 14.37
N LEU A 104 -12.75 -11.50 13.26
CA LEU A 104 -13.93 -11.02 12.54
C LEU A 104 -15.23 -11.20 13.32
N THR A 105 -15.34 -12.24 14.16
CA THR A 105 -16.53 -12.54 14.97
C THR A 105 -16.42 -12.06 16.42
N GLY A 106 -15.28 -11.47 16.81
CA GLY A 106 -15.10 -10.89 18.15
C GLY A 106 -14.50 -11.81 19.20
N ALA A 107 -14.21 -13.07 18.89
CA ALA A 107 -13.64 -14.05 19.83
C ALA A 107 -12.15 -13.83 20.15
N SER A 108 -11.44 -12.95 19.44
CA SER A 108 -10.01 -12.65 19.70
C SER A 108 -9.73 -11.15 19.69
N LEU A 109 -10.62 -10.37 20.31
CA LEU A 109 -10.52 -8.91 20.35
C LEU A 109 -10.19 -8.32 21.74
N ASP A 110 -9.80 -9.15 22.72
CA ASP A 110 -9.56 -8.71 24.10
C ASP A 110 -8.49 -7.61 24.23
N ASP A 111 -7.53 -7.57 23.29
CA ASP A 111 -6.46 -6.56 23.23
C ASP A 111 -6.87 -5.24 22.55
N PHE A 112 -8.14 -5.10 22.15
CA PHE A 112 -8.63 -3.98 21.34
C PHE A 112 -9.73 -3.18 22.03
N ASP A 113 -9.62 -1.85 21.93
CA ASP A 113 -10.75 -0.96 22.19
C ASP A 113 -11.74 -1.08 21.03
N LEU A 114 -13.01 -1.34 21.34
CA LEU A 114 -14.06 -1.52 20.33
C LEU A 114 -14.86 -0.23 20.12
N ASN A 115 -15.34 -0.04 18.90
CA ASN A 115 -16.33 0.98 18.56
C ASN A 115 -17.75 0.51 18.91
N ALA A 116 -18.76 1.36 18.72
CA ALA A 116 -20.16 1.07 19.05
C ALA A 116 -20.76 -0.13 18.28
N HIS A 117 -20.07 -0.62 17.25
CA HIS A 117 -20.47 -1.76 16.44
C HIS A 117 -19.67 -3.04 16.74
N GLY A 118 -18.87 -3.04 17.81
CA GLY A 118 -18.04 -4.18 18.20
C GLY A 118 -16.86 -4.43 17.27
N ILE A 119 -16.43 -3.43 16.48
CA ILE A 119 -15.24 -3.52 15.62
C ILE A 119 -14.09 -2.79 16.33
N PRO A 120 -12.85 -3.31 16.30
CA PRO A 120 -11.71 -2.60 16.88
C PRO A 120 -11.55 -1.19 16.31
N ARG A 121 -11.26 -0.23 17.18
CA ARG A 121 -10.90 1.11 16.77
C ARG A 121 -9.56 1.12 16.05
N LEU A 122 -9.36 2.09 15.17
CA LEU A 122 -8.05 2.33 14.58
C LEU A 122 -7.06 2.70 15.68
N ARG A 123 -5.97 1.95 15.81
CA ARG A 123 -4.93 2.15 16.83
C ARG A 123 -3.95 3.24 16.40
N ARG A 124 -4.51 4.42 16.07
CA ARG A 124 -3.83 5.54 15.42
C ARG A 124 -2.48 5.87 16.03
N GLN A 125 -2.43 6.11 17.34
CA GLN A 125 -1.18 6.48 18.01
C GLN A 125 -0.12 5.37 17.92
N ALA A 126 -0.51 4.12 18.09
CA ALA A 126 0.42 3.00 17.96
C ALA A 126 0.98 2.87 16.53
N HIS A 127 0.17 3.11 15.50
CA HIS A 127 0.65 3.13 14.11
C HIS A 127 1.56 4.32 13.82
N ILE A 128 1.27 5.50 14.38
CA ILE A 128 2.14 6.68 14.30
C ILE A 128 3.51 6.36 14.91
N ASP A 129 3.54 5.82 16.13
CA ASP A 129 4.77 5.48 16.84
C ASP A 129 5.58 4.42 16.05
N PHE A 130 4.89 3.42 15.49
CA PHE A 130 5.50 2.41 14.62
C PHE A 130 6.20 3.03 13.40
N LEU A 131 5.52 3.91 12.67
CA LEU A 131 6.08 4.56 11.47
C LEU A 131 7.21 5.54 11.79
N HIS A 132 7.19 6.18 12.97
CA HIS A 132 8.34 6.94 13.44
C HIS A 132 9.53 6.05 13.77
N ALA A 133 9.30 4.87 14.35
CA ALA A 133 10.36 3.91 14.63
C ALA A 133 11.01 3.36 13.34
N THR A 134 10.25 3.15 12.26
CA THR A 134 10.82 2.70 10.97
C THR A 134 11.72 3.74 10.30
N LEU A 135 11.62 5.01 10.71
CA LEU A 135 12.47 6.12 10.26
C LEU A 135 13.74 6.32 11.11
N SER A 136 13.99 5.43 12.08
CA SER A 136 15.19 5.43 12.92
C SER A 136 16.26 4.45 12.39
N THR A 137 17.33 4.24 13.14
CA THR A 137 18.36 3.25 12.78
C THR A 137 17.78 1.84 12.82
N LEU A 138 17.86 1.14 11.68
CA LEU A 138 17.34 -0.22 11.54
C LEU A 138 18.43 -1.26 11.84
N PRO A 139 18.07 -2.42 12.41
CA PRO A 139 19.05 -3.46 12.75
C PRO A 139 19.58 -4.19 11.51
N ALA A 140 20.74 -4.83 11.63
CA ALA A 140 21.46 -5.48 10.52
C ALA A 140 20.63 -6.39 9.58
N PRO A 141 19.61 -7.15 10.04
CA PRO A 141 18.76 -7.93 9.14
C PRO A 141 18.03 -7.11 8.06
N TYR A 142 17.86 -5.80 8.25
CA TYR A 142 17.30 -4.90 7.23
C TYR A 142 18.24 -4.66 6.04
N ALA A 143 19.45 -5.22 6.03
CA ALA A 143 20.34 -5.20 4.86
C ALA A 143 19.68 -5.77 3.60
N ALA A 144 18.73 -6.70 3.73
CA ALA A 144 17.94 -7.22 2.60
C ALA A 144 17.06 -6.15 1.93
N LEU A 145 16.82 -5.01 2.59
CA LEU A 145 16.06 -3.87 2.08
C LEU A 145 16.97 -2.69 1.69
N ASP A 146 18.28 -2.89 1.54
CA ASP A 146 19.20 -1.81 1.16
C ASP A 146 18.88 -1.22 -0.22
N ALA A 147 18.46 -2.04 -1.18
CA ALA A 147 17.95 -1.58 -2.48
C ALA A 147 16.55 -0.93 -2.41
N SER A 148 15.88 -1.06 -1.25
CA SER A 148 14.52 -0.57 -1.01
C SER A 148 14.46 0.54 0.04
N ARG A 149 15.59 1.19 0.37
CA ARG A 149 15.58 2.31 1.33
C ARG A 149 14.62 3.44 0.93
N PRO A 150 14.46 3.79 -0.36
CA PRO A 150 13.43 4.73 -0.79
C PRO A 150 12.01 4.35 -0.41
N TRP A 151 11.71 3.07 -0.48
CA TRP A 151 10.41 2.55 -0.09
C TRP A 151 10.17 2.67 1.42
N LEU A 152 11.19 2.45 2.25
CA LEU A 152 11.07 2.55 3.70
C LEU A 152 10.62 3.94 4.15
N PHE A 153 11.27 4.99 3.63
CA PHE A 153 10.87 6.34 3.99
C PHE A 153 9.58 6.77 3.28
N TYR A 154 9.29 6.31 2.07
CA TYR A 154 8.01 6.59 1.41
C TYR A 154 6.84 6.01 2.20
N TRP A 155 6.89 4.72 2.55
CA TRP A 155 5.84 4.05 3.31
C TRP A 155 5.61 4.73 4.66
N ALA A 156 6.67 5.16 5.33
CA ALA A 156 6.57 5.92 6.56
C ALA A 156 5.91 7.29 6.36
N MET A 157 6.38 8.10 5.41
CA MET A 157 5.83 9.46 5.20
C MET A 157 4.40 9.43 4.68
N ALA A 158 4.08 8.54 3.75
CA ALA A 158 2.73 8.35 3.23
C ALA A 158 1.80 7.84 4.34
N GLY A 159 2.19 6.80 5.09
CA GLY A 159 1.40 6.29 6.21
C GLY A 159 1.15 7.33 7.30
N LEU A 160 2.17 8.12 7.67
CA LEU A 160 2.03 9.20 8.66
C LEU A 160 1.07 10.29 8.15
N SER A 161 1.20 10.68 6.88
CA SER A 161 0.31 11.67 6.28
C SER A 161 -1.14 11.19 6.24
N THR A 162 -1.37 9.91 5.89
CA THR A 162 -2.70 9.29 5.92
C THR A 162 -3.30 9.26 7.34
N LEU A 163 -2.47 9.22 8.38
CA LEU A 163 -2.90 9.32 9.78
C LEU A 163 -3.08 10.77 10.26
N GLY A 164 -2.94 11.77 9.37
CA GLY A 164 -3.09 13.20 9.68
C GLY A 164 -1.85 13.83 10.31
N GLN A 165 -0.68 13.19 10.21
CA GLN A 165 0.57 13.74 10.76
C GLN A 165 1.28 14.65 9.76
N ASP A 166 1.79 15.79 10.24
CA ASP A 166 2.72 16.61 9.46
C ASP A 166 4.12 15.98 9.44
N VAL A 167 4.59 15.70 8.21
CA VAL A 167 5.89 15.11 7.92
C VAL A 167 6.93 16.13 7.43
N ALA A 168 6.58 17.41 7.29
CA ALA A 168 7.48 18.48 6.83
C ALA A 168 8.76 18.58 7.67
N ARG A 169 8.70 18.26 8.97
CA ARG A 169 9.86 18.16 9.87
C ARG A 169 10.98 17.24 9.37
N TYR A 170 10.67 16.29 8.49
CA TYR A 170 11.67 15.38 7.91
C TYR A 170 12.34 15.91 6.64
N LYS A 171 11.91 17.05 6.09
CA LYS A 171 12.41 17.60 4.81
C LYS A 171 13.93 17.66 4.73
N ALA A 172 14.59 18.33 5.68
CA ALA A 172 16.04 18.51 5.66
C ALA A 172 16.78 17.16 5.73
N ARG A 173 16.32 16.25 6.59
CA ARG A 173 16.93 14.91 6.76
C ARG A 173 16.72 14.03 5.53
N LEU A 174 15.53 14.09 4.92
CA LEU A 174 15.24 13.34 3.70
C LEU A 174 16.11 13.86 2.53
N ILE A 175 16.19 15.17 2.34
CA ILE A 175 17.06 15.79 1.32
C ILE A 175 18.51 15.32 1.49
N ALA A 176 19.05 15.37 2.72
CA ALA A 176 20.40 14.89 3.00
C ALA A 176 20.57 13.38 2.68
N THR A 177 19.52 12.58 2.94
CA THR A 177 19.52 11.14 2.67
C THR A 177 19.50 10.83 1.17
N VAL A 178 18.72 11.56 0.37
CA VAL A 178 18.50 11.21 -1.06
C VAL A 178 19.45 11.91 -2.01
N ARG A 179 20.13 12.99 -1.59
CA ARG A 179 21.19 13.64 -2.38
C ARG A 179 22.23 12.64 -2.94
N PRO A 180 22.82 11.72 -2.13
CA PRO A 180 23.76 10.73 -2.65
C PRO A 180 23.10 9.56 -3.42
N LEU A 181 21.77 9.49 -3.46
CA LEU A 181 21.01 8.48 -4.24
C LEU A 181 20.66 8.97 -5.64
N GLN A 182 20.65 10.29 -5.87
CA GLN A 182 20.39 10.88 -7.19
C GLN A 182 21.61 10.70 -8.08
N ASN A 183 21.46 9.99 -9.18
CA ASN A 183 22.54 9.79 -10.15
C ASN A 183 22.65 11.01 -11.07
N SER A 184 23.88 11.40 -11.43
CA SER A 184 24.13 12.51 -12.36
C SER A 184 23.57 12.28 -13.76
N THR A 185 23.32 11.02 -14.12
CA THR A 185 22.66 10.63 -15.38
C THR A 185 21.13 10.66 -15.29
N GLY A 186 20.55 10.98 -14.13
CA GLY A 186 19.12 11.06 -13.90
C GLY A 186 18.55 9.90 -13.08
N GLY A 187 17.46 10.17 -12.35
CA GLY A 187 16.80 9.20 -11.48
C GLY A 187 17.50 8.95 -10.13
N PHE A 188 16.86 8.13 -9.30
CA PHE A 188 17.38 7.73 -7.98
C PHE A 188 17.54 6.21 -7.88
N GLY A 189 18.64 5.78 -7.25
CA GLY A 189 18.87 4.39 -6.85
C GLY A 189 18.31 4.06 -5.46
N GLY A 190 18.43 2.78 -5.06
CA GLY A 190 18.03 2.30 -3.73
C GLY A 190 18.98 2.73 -2.60
N GLY A 191 20.22 3.04 -2.95
CA GLY A 191 21.28 3.46 -2.03
C GLY A 191 22.40 4.17 -2.77
N GLN A 192 23.37 4.70 -2.03
CA GLN A 192 24.52 5.39 -2.64
C GLN A 192 25.29 4.43 -3.56
N GLY A 193 25.54 4.88 -4.80
CA GLY A 193 26.23 4.09 -5.81
C GLY A 193 25.38 3.02 -6.50
N GLN A 194 24.08 2.91 -6.17
CA GLN A 194 23.16 2.03 -6.88
C GLN A 194 22.57 2.74 -8.12
N LEU A 195 22.31 1.95 -9.17
CA LEU A 195 21.73 2.45 -10.41
C LEU A 195 20.33 3.01 -10.20
N SER A 196 19.97 4.01 -11.00
CA SER A 196 18.63 4.57 -11.02
C SER A 196 17.59 3.52 -11.40
N HIS A 197 16.48 3.50 -10.67
CA HIS A 197 15.41 2.52 -10.84
C HIS A 197 14.05 3.21 -10.69
N CYS A 198 13.08 2.89 -11.54
CA CYS A 198 11.74 3.46 -11.58
C CYS A 198 11.07 3.43 -10.20
N ALA A 199 11.05 2.27 -9.55
CA ALA A 199 10.48 2.10 -8.21
C ALA A 199 11.13 3.01 -7.15
N CYS A 200 12.46 3.10 -7.14
CA CYS A 200 13.21 3.90 -6.18
C CYS A 200 13.03 5.40 -6.43
N THR A 201 12.96 5.77 -7.71
CA THR A 201 12.73 7.15 -8.16
C THR A 201 11.31 7.60 -7.82
N TYR A 202 10.31 6.75 -8.09
CA TYR A 202 8.92 6.97 -7.70
C TYR A 202 8.79 7.17 -6.19
N ALA A 203 9.31 6.24 -5.38
CA ALA A 203 9.24 6.31 -3.92
C ALA A 203 9.96 7.56 -3.39
N THR A 204 11.12 7.90 -3.96
CA THR A 204 11.87 9.11 -3.60
C THR A 204 11.09 10.39 -3.92
N ALA A 205 10.54 10.51 -5.12
CA ALA A 205 9.78 11.67 -5.54
C ALA A 205 8.52 11.86 -4.70
N LEU A 206 7.75 10.79 -4.44
CA LEU A 206 6.56 10.89 -3.60
C LEU A 206 6.88 11.22 -2.13
N ALA A 207 7.96 10.66 -1.58
CA ALA A 207 8.40 11.04 -0.24
C ALA A 207 8.85 12.50 -0.16
N LEU A 208 9.56 12.99 -1.18
CA LEU A 208 9.93 14.41 -1.31
C LEU A 208 8.67 15.28 -1.45
N ALA A 209 7.68 14.87 -2.22
CA ALA A 209 6.40 15.57 -2.32
C ALA A 209 5.71 15.68 -0.95
N CYS A 210 5.63 14.57 -0.19
CA CYS A 210 5.03 14.56 1.14
C CYS A 210 5.66 15.58 2.10
N VAL A 211 6.98 15.79 2.03
CA VAL A 211 7.72 16.74 2.88
C VAL A 211 7.93 18.11 2.24
N GLY A 212 7.41 18.35 1.04
CA GLY A 212 7.58 19.60 0.28
C GLY A 212 9.01 19.87 -0.19
N GLY A 213 9.73 18.86 -0.68
CA GLY A 213 11.15 18.90 -1.04
C GLY A 213 11.48 18.56 -2.51
N LEU A 214 10.53 18.70 -3.44
CA LEU A 214 10.72 18.31 -4.84
C LEU A 214 11.75 19.17 -5.60
N GLU A 215 12.08 20.36 -5.10
CA GLU A 215 12.99 21.32 -5.75
C GLU A 215 14.42 20.81 -5.96
N ILE A 216 14.81 19.74 -5.26
CA ILE A 216 16.16 19.15 -5.37
C ILE A 216 16.32 18.16 -6.53
N ILE A 217 15.23 17.83 -7.23
CA ILE A 217 15.24 16.85 -8.31
C ILE A 217 15.78 17.50 -9.58
N ASP A 218 16.80 16.92 -10.18
CA ASP A 218 17.28 17.33 -11.50
C ASP A 218 16.29 16.86 -12.58
N ARG A 219 15.36 17.74 -12.94
CA ARG A 219 14.28 17.47 -13.91
C ARG A 219 14.82 17.13 -15.30
N LYS A 220 15.92 17.76 -15.73
CA LYS A 220 16.49 17.52 -17.07
C LYS A 220 17.15 16.16 -17.14
N ALA A 221 17.98 15.81 -16.15
CA ALA A 221 18.58 14.49 -16.07
C ALA A 221 17.50 13.41 -15.91
N MET A 222 16.47 13.65 -15.09
CA MET A 222 15.31 12.77 -14.96
C MET A 222 14.63 12.48 -16.30
N TRP A 223 14.33 13.53 -17.08
CA TRP A 223 13.70 13.42 -18.40
C TRP A 223 14.56 12.61 -19.38
N HIS A 224 15.88 12.88 -19.43
CA HIS A 224 16.80 12.09 -20.25
C HIS A 224 16.82 10.61 -19.84
N TRP A 225 16.98 10.33 -18.55
CA TRP A 225 17.01 8.97 -18.03
C TRP A 225 15.72 8.21 -18.31
N LEU A 226 14.54 8.80 -18.05
CA LEU A 226 13.26 8.17 -18.38
C LEU A 226 13.17 7.86 -19.88
N GLY A 227 13.72 8.72 -20.74
CA GLY A 227 13.81 8.52 -22.18
C GLY A 227 14.57 7.25 -22.58
N THR A 228 15.54 6.83 -21.77
CA THR A 228 16.27 5.56 -21.99
C THR A 228 15.45 4.33 -21.64
N LEU A 229 14.42 4.48 -20.80
CA LEU A 229 13.58 3.38 -20.32
C LEU A 229 12.35 3.14 -21.20
N LYS A 230 11.97 4.11 -22.04
CA LYS A 230 10.88 3.93 -23.00
C LYS A 230 11.25 2.77 -23.93
N HIS A 231 10.37 1.78 -24.03
CA HIS A 231 10.58 0.60 -24.85
C HIS A 231 9.78 0.69 -26.17
N PRO A 232 10.31 0.18 -27.32
CA PRO A 232 9.63 0.21 -28.61
C PRO A 232 8.20 -0.37 -28.62
N SER A 233 7.91 -1.30 -27.72
CA SER A 233 6.57 -1.91 -27.61
C SER A 233 5.50 -0.99 -27.00
N GLY A 234 5.89 0.17 -26.46
CA GLY A 234 5.03 1.17 -25.83
C GLY A 234 5.16 1.24 -24.31
N GLY A 235 5.58 0.17 -23.63
CA GLY A 235 5.80 0.18 -22.19
C GLY A 235 7.14 0.79 -21.75
N PHE A 236 7.52 0.55 -20.50
CA PHE A 236 8.74 1.08 -19.89
C PHE A 236 9.51 -0.02 -19.16
N LEU A 237 10.84 0.07 -19.19
CA LEU A 237 11.73 -0.72 -18.35
C LEU A 237 11.74 -0.20 -16.92
N MET A 238 11.99 -1.07 -15.94
CA MET A 238 12.16 -0.67 -14.55
C MET A 238 13.49 0.05 -14.28
N ALA A 239 14.52 -0.26 -15.07
CA ALA A 239 15.82 0.38 -15.12
C ALA A 239 16.50 0.01 -16.44
N ALA A 240 17.63 0.65 -16.76
CA ALA A 240 18.40 0.30 -17.95
C ALA A 240 18.84 -1.17 -17.88
N GLY A 241 18.42 -1.98 -18.86
CA GLY A 241 18.71 -3.42 -18.92
C GLY A 241 17.91 -4.31 -17.95
N ALA A 242 16.90 -3.75 -17.27
CA ALA A 242 16.03 -4.50 -16.36
C ALA A 242 14.72 -4.96 -17.04
N GLU A 243 13.81 -5.54 -16.26
CA GLU A 243 12.53 -6.04 -16.75
C GLU A 243 11.61 -4.94 -17.30
N GLN A 244 10.77 -5.33 -18.26
CA GLN A 244 9.68 -4.50 -18.78
C GLN A 244 8.35 -4.98 -18.16
N ASP A 245 7.75 -4.16 -17.30
CA ASP A 245 6.41 -4.43 -16.78
C ASP A 245 5.65 -3.15 -16.43
N ILE A 246 4.38 -3.30 -16.06
CA ILE A 246 3.44 -2.20 -15.90
C ILE A 246 3.80 -1.28 -14.73
N ARG A 247 4.61 -1.75 -13.77
CA ARG A 247 5.13 -0.92 -12.69
C ARG A 247 6.04 0.16 -13.26
N GLY A 248 6.84 -0.18 -14.29
CA GLY A 248 7.73 0.75 -14.97
C GLY A 248 6.93 1.88 -15.62
N ALA A 249 5.83 1.53 -16.29
CA ALA A 249 4.93 2.51 -16.90
C ALA A 249 4.28 3.43 -15.87
N TYR A 250 3.70 2.86 -14.81
CA TYR A 250 3.06 3.66 -13.75
C TYR A 250 4.05 4.57 -13.02
N CYS A 251 5.25 4.07 -12.67
CA CYS A 251 6.30 4.87 -12.06
C CYS A 251 6.75 6.01 -12.98
N ALA A 252 7.03 5.72 -14.25
CA ALA A 252 7.47 6.71 -15.22
C ALA A 252 6.44 7.81 -15.44
N LEU A 253 5.16 7.45 -15.65
CA LEU A 253 4.11 8.44 -15.86
C LEU A 253 3.81 9.26 -14.60
N THR A 254 3.90 8.65 -13.41
CA THR A 254 3.82 9.40 -12.15
C THR A 254 4.89 10.50 -12.10
N LEU A 255 6.14 10.17 -12.47
CA LEU A 255 7.25 11.12 -12.46
C LEU A 255 7.10 12.20 -13.55
N LEU A 256 6.69 11.81 -14.76
CA LEU A 256 6.43 12.76 -15.85
C LEU A 256 5.36 13.78 -15.44
N THR A 257 4.28 13.33 -14.82
CA THR A 257 3.17 14.20 -14.39
C THR A 257 3.55 15.05 -13.18
N LEU A 258 4.04 14.43 -12.10
CA LEU A 258 4.32 15.12 -10.83
C LEU A 258 5.41 16.18 -10.96
N LEU A 259 6.40 15.96 -11.83
CA LEU A 259 7.51 16.89 -12.07
C LEU A 259 7.27 17.80 -13.30
N ASN A 260 6.08 17.71 -13.90
CA ASN A 260 5.70 18.40 -15.13
C ASN A 260 6.81 18.31 -16.20
N LEU A 261 7.21 17.09 -16.59
CA LEU A 261 8.24 16.84 -17.60
C LEU A 261 7.64 16.84 -19.02
N PRO A 262 8.42 17.18 -20.06
CA PRO A 262 7.94 17.18 -21.44
C PRO A 262 7.63 15.76 -21.89
N LEU A 263 6.54 15.61 -22.65
CA LEU A 263 6.18 14.32 -23.23
C LEU A 263 7.03 13.93 -24.42
N THR A 264 7.65 14.89 -25.12
CA THR A 264 8.60 14.60 -26.20
C THR A 264 9.77 13.79 -25.65
N LEU A 265 10.13 12.69 -26.34
CA LEU A 265 11.28 11.88 -25.98
C LEU A 265 12.58 12.67 -26.16
N PRO A 266 13.61 12.44 -25.33
CA PRO A 266 14.95 12.94 -25.61
C PRO A 266 15.42 12.57 -27.03
N PRO A 267 16.17 13.45 -27.74
CA PRO A 267 16.65 13.17 -29.09
C PRO A 267 17.48 11.88 -29.19
N ASP A 268 18.18 11.53 -28.12
CA ASP A 268 19.01 10.34 -27.95
C ASP A 268 18.26 9.13 -27.37
N SER A 269 16.94 9.23 -27.16
CA SER A 269 16.14 8.09 -26.71
C SER A 269 16.21 6.95 -27.74
N PRO A 270 16.59 5.72 -27.34
CA PRO A 270 16.66 4.57 -28.25
C PRO A 270 15.33 4.27 -28.93
N SER A 271 14.20 4.56 -28.29
CA SER A 271 12.87 4.32 -28.85
C SER A 271 12.53 5.20 -30.07
N ARG A 272 13.29 6.28 -30.31
CA ARG A 272 13.12 7.10 -31.53
C ARG A 272 13.46 6.33 -32.81
N SER A 273 14.41 5.37 -32.75
CA SER A 273 14.72 4.54 -33.91
C SER A 273 13.57 3.59 -34.29
N ALA A 274 12.65 3.34 -33.36
CA ALA A 274 11.41 2.61 -33.60
C ALA A 274 10.23 3.53 -34.01
N GLY A 275 10.51 4.80 -34.30
CA GLY A 275 9.52 5.79 -34.75
C GLY A 275 8.76 6.51 -33.63
N LEU A 276 9.02 6.20 -32.36
CA LEU A 276 8.34 6.86 -31.24
C LEU A 276 8.85 8.29 -31.06
N GLN A 277 7.94 9.24 -30.83
CA GLN A 277 8.21 10.66 -30.60
C GLN A 277 7.96 11.09 -29.16
N THR A 278 7.01 10.45 -28.48
CA THR A 278 6.59 10.80 -27.11
C THR A 278 6.68 9.64 -26.13
N PHE A 279 6.72 9.97 -24.84
CA PHE A 279 6.64 9.00 -23.75
C PHE A 279 5.32 8.22 -23.72
N THR A 280 4.25 8.75 -24.33
CA THR A 280 2.92 8.14 -24.32
C THR A 280 2.65 7.28 -25.55
N ASP A 281 3.48 7.36 -26.59
CA ASP A 281 3.29 6.59 -27.82
C ASP A 281 3.19 5.09 -27.54
N ASN A 282 2.18 4.46 -28.12
CA ASN A 282 1.83 3.03 -27.99
C ASN A 282 1.56 2.55 -26.54
N LEU A 283 1.51 3.44 -25.54
CA LEU A 283 1.40 3.01 -24.15
C LEU A 283 0.04 2.39 -23.83
N GLY A 284 -1.07 3.03 -24.21
CA GLY A 284 -2.42 2.49 -24.00
C GLY A 284 -2.60 1.12 -24.67
N ALA A 285 -2.10 0.97 -25.90
CA ALA A 285 -2.11 -0.30 -26.62
C ALA A 285 -1.23 -1.38 -25.93
N TRP A 286 -0.10 -0.99 -25.32
CA TRP A 286 0.74 -1.92 -24.56
C TRP A 286 0.05 -2.37 -23.27
N ILE A 287 -0.61 -1.45 -22.54
CA ILE A 287 -1.41 -1.76 -21.34
C ILE A 287 -2.58 -2.68 -21.70
N SER A 288 -3.26 -2.42 -22.82
CA SER A 288 -4.36 -3.26 -23.33
C SER A 288 -3.93 -4.72 -23.48
N ARG A 289 -2.72 -4.98 -24.03
CA ARG A 289 -2.16 -6.34 -24.16
C ARG A 289 -1.79 -7.01 -22.82
N CYS A 290 -1.79 -6.27 -21.72
CA CYS A 290 -1.58 -6.83 -20.39
C CYS A 290 -2.89 -7.35 -19.78
N GLN A 291 -4.07 -7.02 -20.34
CA GLN A 291 -5.34 -7.59 -19.90
C GLN A 291 -5.43 -9.06 -20.30
N THR A 292 -5.86 -9.89 -19.37
CA THR A 292 -5.91 -11.35 -19.51
C THR A 292 -7.33 -11.84 -19.79
N PRO A 293 -7.52 -13.08 -20.26
CA PRO A 293 -8.86 -13.65 -20.45
C PRO A 293 -9.72 -13.70 -19.18
N ASP A 294 -9.10 -13.72 -18.00
CA ASP A 294 -9.81 -13.66 -16.72
C ASP A 294 -10.39 -12.26 -16.43
N GLY A 295 -10.05 -11.25 -17.24
CA GLY A 295 -10.48 -9.86 -17.11
C GLY A 295 -9.47 -8.95 -16.42
N GLY A 296 -8.64 -9.50 -15.51
CA GLY A 296 -7.61 -8.76 -14.80
C GLY A 296 -6.39 -8.39 -15.65
N LEU A 297 -5.56 -7.48 -15.12
CA LEU A 297 -4.31 -7.00 -15.74
C LEU A 297 -3.09 -7.71 -15.14
N SER A 298 -2.15 -8.05 -16.00
CA SER A 298 -0.91 -8.75 -15.66
C SER A 298 0.31 -7.82 -15.70
N ALA A 299 1.47 -8.29 -15.21
CA ALA A 299 2.71 -7.49 -15.18
C ALA A 299 3.15 -7.08 -16.58
N SER A 300 3.10 -8.04 -17.49
CA SER A 300 3.47 -7.93 -18.89
C SER A 300 2.58 -8.90 -19.70
N PRO A 301 2.41 -8.72 -21.02
CA PRO A 301 1.55 -9.59 -21.81
C PRO A 301 1.86 -11.07 -21.57
N THR A 302 0.82 -11.90 -21.51
CA THR A 302 0.85 -13.36 -21.22
C THR A 302 1.09 -13.78 -19.77
N ASN A 303 1.34 -12.85 -18.85
CA ASN A 303 1.45 -13.18 -17.42
C ASN A 303 0.05 -13.34 -16.79
N GLU A 304 0.01 -13.94 -15.59
CA GLU A 304 -1.20 -14.07 -14.78
C GLU A 304 -1.70 -12.69 -14.30
N PRO A 305 -3.03 -12.46 -14.23
CA PRO A 305 -3.56 -11.20 -13.73
C PRO A 305 -3.27 -11.02 -12.23
N HIS A 306 -3.04 -9.78 -11.80
CA HIS A 306 -2.71 -9.47 -10.42
C HIS A 306 -3.18 -8.06 -10.01
N GLY A 307 -3.71 -7.90 -8.80
CA GLY A 307 -4.36 -6.67 -8.33
C GLY A 307 -3.40 -5.47 -8.35
N ALA A 308 -2.16 -5.67 -7.92
CA ALA A 308 -1.12 -4.64 -7.98
C ALA A 308 -0.84 -4.14 -9.41
N TYR A 309 -0.86 -5.04 -10.40
CA TYR A 309 -0.66 -4.66 -11.81
C TYR A 309 -1.91 -4.03 -12.40
N ALA A 310 -3.11 -4.45 -11.97
CA ALA A 310 -4.36 -3.78 -12.31
C ALA A 310 -4.39 -2.33 -11.83
N PHE A 311 -3.98 -2.07 -10.59
CA PHE A 311 -3.85 -0.69 -10.10
C PHE A 311 -2.86 0.11 -10.93
N CYS A 312 -1.67 -0.42 -11.18
CA CYS A 312 -0.67 0.26 -12.00
C CYS A 312 -1.22 0.61 -13.39
N GLY A 313 -1.92 -0.32 -14.05
CA GLY A 313 -2.52 -0.09 -15.37
C GLY A 313 -3.62 0.97 -15.35
N LEU A 314 -4.58 0.86 -14.43
CA LEU A 314 -5.68 1.82 -14.30
C LEU A 314 -5.17 3.22 -13.94
N ALA A 315 -4.20 3.32 -13.01
CA ALA A 315 -3.63 4.59 -12.60
C ALA A 315 -2.81 5.22 -13.74
N CYS A 316 -2.09 4.40 -14.51
CA CYS A 316 -1.36 4.82 -15.71
C CYS A 316 -2.30 5.37 -16.79
N LEU A 317 -3.42 4.69 -17.07
CA LEU A 317 -4.45 5.20 -17.99
C LEU A 317 -5.10 6.49 -17.46
N SER A 318 -5.27 6.61 -16.14
CA SER A 318 -5.79 7.83 -15.49
C SER A 318 -4.77 8.98 -15.43
N LEU A 319 -3.49 8.71 -15.72
CA LEU A 319 -2.45 9.74 -15.93
C LEU A 319 -2.42 10.21 -17.38
N LEU A 320 -2.79 9.34 -18.32
CA LEU A 320 -2.81 9.64 -19.76
C LEU A 320 -3.94 10.60 -20.15
N SER A 321 -5.15 10.32 -19.67
CA SER A 321 -6.33 11.15 -19.92
C SER A 321 -7.44 10.84 -18.90
N ALA A 322 -8.55 11.56 -19.00
CA ALA A 322 -9.76 11.33 -18.21
C ALA A 322 -10.13 9.83 -18.15
N PRO A 323 -10.42 9.28 -16.94
CA PRO A 323 -10.69 7.85 -16.74
C PRO A 323 -11.83 7.30 -17.59
N HIS A 324 -12.91 8.06 -17.79
CA HIS A 324 -14.05 7.70 -18.63
C HIS A 324 -13.73 7.67 -20.14
N THR A 325 -12.52 8.07 -20.54
CA THR A 325 -12.02 7.99 -21.90
C THR A 325 -10.93 6.94 -22.02
N SER A 326 -9.84 7.08 -21.28
CA SER A 326 -8.62 6.26 -21.45
C SER A 326 -8.79 4.79 -21.05
N ILE A 327 -9.56 4.52 -19.99
CA ILE A 327 -9.82 3.17 -19.49
C ILE A 327 -10.67 2.37 -20.47
N PRO A 328 -11.89 2.80 -20.85
CA PRO A 328 -12.72 2.04 -21.79
C PRO A 328 -12.14 1.99 -23.20
N GLN A 329 -11.28 2.94 -23.60
CA GLN A 329 -10.56 2.86 -24.87
C GLN A 329 -9.51 1.74 -24.89
N SER A 330 -8.91 1.41 -23.74
CA SER A 330 -7.78 0.48 -23.67
C SER A 330 -8.17 -0.91 -23.14
N LEU A 331 -9.25 -1.02 -22.36
CA LEU A 331 -9.57 -2.22 -21.58
C LEU A 331 -11.03 -2.63 -21.75
N ASP A 332 -11.28 -3.94 -21.69
CA ASP A 332 -12.61 -4.50 -21.49
C ASP A 332 -13.03 -4.27 -20.02
N VAL A 333 -13.77 -3.19 -19.80
CA VAL A 333 -14.19 -2.72 -18.47
C VAL A 333 -15.12 -3.71 -17.75
N PRO A 334 -16.14 -4.31 -18.40
CA PRO A 334 -16.97 -5.34 -17.78
C PRO A 334 -16.19 -6.52 -17.19
N SER A 335 -15.28 -7.14 -17.96
CA SER A 335 -14.51 -8.30 -17.46
C SER A 335 -13.53 -7.89 -16.36
N LEU A 336 -12.89 -6.73 -16.48
CA LEU A 336 -12.04 -6.19 -15.42
C LEU A 336 -12.81 -5.92 -14.12
N THR A 337 -14.01 -5.36 -14.23
CA THR A 337 -14.90 -5.08 -13.09
C THR A 337 -15.25 -6.37 -12.38
N ALA A 338 -15.71 -7.39 -13.13
CA ALA A 338 -16.04 -8.69 -12.58
C ALA A 338 -14.83 -9.32 -11.87
N TRP A 339 -13.65 -9.33 -12.52
CA TRP A 339 -12.43 -9.87 -11.95
C TRP A 339 -12.05 -9.19 -10.63
N LEU A 340 -12.05 -7.85 -10.57
CA LEU A 340 -11.75 -7.10 -9.35
C LEU A 340 -12.71 -7.43 -8.22
N ILE A 341 -14.02 -7.55 -8.49
CA ILE A 341 -15.01 -7.96 -7.49
C ILE A 341 -14.71 -9.36 -6.95
N TYR A 342 -14.36 -10.32 -7.82
CA TYR A 342 -14.03 -11.69 -7.40
C TYR A 342 -12.76 -11.81 -6.56
N THR A 343 -11.88 -10.80 -6.57
CA THR A 343 -10.73 -10.78 -5.67
C THR A 343 -11.09 -10.48 -4.22
N GLN A 344 -12.32 -10.01 -3.92
CA GLN A 344 -12.76 -9.83 -2.54
C GLN A 344 -13.07 -11.19 -1.92
N THR A 345 -12.32 -11.53 -0.89
CA THR A 345 -12.37 -12.83 -0.23
C THR A 345 -13.50 -12.91 0.79
N ALA A 346 -14.07 -14.10 0.94
CA ALA A 346 -15.06 -14.41 1.95
C ALA A 346 -14.66 -15.70 2.70
N PRO A 347 -14.81 -15.73 4.04
CA PRO A 347 -15.41 -14.71 4.90
C PRO A 347 -14.49 -13.53 5.29
N GLU A 348 -13.22 -13.53 4.88
CA GLU A 348 -12.21 -12.62 5.42
C GLU A 348 -12.54 -11.14 5.19
N GLY A 349 -13.15 -10.80 4.05
CA GLY A 349 -13.61 -9.45 3.70
C GLY A 349 -12.56 -8.56 3.03
N GLY A 350 -11.28 -8.91 3.17
CA GLY A 350 -10.18 -8.28 2.43
C GLY A 350 -10.07 -8.76 0.98
N PHE A 351 -9.01 -8.33 0.29
CA PHE A 351 -8.74 -8.74 -1.10
C PHE A 351 -7.57 -9.72 -1.20
N ALA A 352 -7.67 -10.65 -2.14
CA ALA A 352 -6.55 -11.42 -2.65
C ALA A 352 -5.91 -10.71 -3.85
N GLY A 353 -4.64 -10.99 -4.12
CA GLY A 353 -3.94 -10.40 -5.26
C GLY A 353 -4.33 -11.01 -6.60
N ARG A 354 -4.85 -12.24 -6.61
CA ARG A 354 -5.17 -13.02 -7.80
C ARG A 354 -6.03 -14.23 -7.43
N THR A 355 -6.66 -14.85 -8.42
CA THR A 355 -7.58 -15.98 -8.27
C THR A 355 -6.94 -17.13 -7.47
N ASN A 356 -7.71 -17.73 -6.56
CA ASN A 356 -7.27 -18.86 -5.72
C ASN A 356 -6.03 -18.59 -4.83
N LYS A 357 -5.73 -17.32 -4.53
CA LYS A 357 -4.74 -16.94 -3.51
C LYS A 357 -5.42 -16.37 -2.27
N LEU A 358 -4.60 -16.16 -1.25
CA LEU A 358 -5.05 -15.74 0.07
C LEU A 358 -5.28 -14.22 0.11
N VAL A 359 -6.12 -13.81 1.04
CA VAL A 359 -6.26 -12.40 1.43
C VAL A 359 -4.92 -11.84 1.93
N ASP A 360 -4.69 -10.55 1.66
CA ASP A 360 -3.55 -9.79 2.15
C ASP A 360 -3.92 -8.29 2.23
N ALA A 361 -3.60 -7.67 3.36
CA ALA A 361 -3.92 -6.28 3.67
C ALA A 361 -3.36 -5.26 2.67
N CYS A 362 -2.26 -5.55 1.96
CA CYS A 362 -1.76 -4.61 0.96
C CYS A 362 -2.69 -4.46 -0.24
N TYR A 363 -3.48 -5.50 -0.56
CA TYR A 363 -4.49 -5.42 -1.62
C TYR A 363 -5.69 -4.55 -1.25
N SER A 364 -5.82 -4.15 0.02
CA SER A 364 -6.74 -3.07 0.39
C SER A 364 -6.43 -1.77 -0.36
N HIS A 365 -5.16 -1.49 -0.67
CA HIS A 365 -4.81 -0.44 -1.62
C HIS A 365 -4.82 -0.93 -3.06
N TRP A 366 -4.09 -2.00 -3.38
CA TRP A 366 -3.86 -2.39 -4.77
C TRP A 366 -5.12 -2.86 -5.51
N VAL A 367 -6.14 -3.36 -4.80
CA VAL A 367 -7.44 -3.69 -5.38
C VAL A 367 -8.47 -2.64 -4.97
N GLY A 368 -8.51 -2.25 -3.69
CA GLY A 368 -9.46 -1.22 -3.23
C GLY A 368 -9.32 0.12 -3.98
N GLY A 369 -8.09 0.53 -4.27
CA GLY A 369 -7.79 1.72 -5.07
C GLY A 369 -8.18 1.60 -6.55
N CYS A 370 -8.25 0.38 -7.11
CA CYS A 370 -8.78 0.18 -8.46
C CYS A 370 -10.24 0.62 -8.55
N PHE A 371 -11.05 0.41 -7.52
CA PHE A 371 -12.46 0.82 -7.54
C PHE A 371 -12.62 2.34 -7.58
N ALA A 372 -11.74 3.11 -6.96
CA ALA A 372 -11.74 4.57 -7.10
C ALA A 372 -11.52 5.01 -8.56
N LEU A 373 -10.61 4.33 -9.26
CA LEU A 373 -10.27 4.61 -10.66
C LEU A 373 -11.36 4.12 -11.62
N LEU A 374 -11.86 2.90 -11.40
CA LEU A 374 -12.84 2.21 -12.22
C LEU A 374 -14.22 2.87 -12.15
N GLN A 375 -14.68 3.29 -10.96
CA GLN A 375 -15.97 3.97 -10.84
C GLN A 375 -15.98 5.30 -11.60
N ALA A 376 -14.86 6.02 -11.67
CA ALA A 376 -14.74 7.23 -12.48
C ALA A 376 -14.75 6.95 -13.99
N ALA A 377 -14.50 5.70 -14.41
CA ALA A 377 -14.62 5.26 -15.80
C ALA A 377 -16.03 4.79 -16.18
N LEU A 378 -16.95 4.68 -15.22
CA LEU A 378 -18.32 4.20 -15.40
C LEU A 378 -19.31 5.36 -15.19
N PRO A 379 -19.54 6.23 -16.20
CA PRO A 379 -20.35 7.44 -16.04
C PRO A 379 -21.81 7.16 -15.68
N ASP A 380 -22.32 5.98 -16.06
CA ASP A 380 -23.69 5.55 -15.76
C ASP A 380 -23.87 5.00 -14.34
N LEU A 381 -22.77 4.75 -13.61
CA LEU A 381 -22.84 4.27 -12.23
C LEU A 381 -23.27 5.42 -11.30
N PRO A 382 -24.41 5.32 -10.60
CA PRO A 382 -24.86 6.39 -9.71
C PRO A 382 -23.80 6.71 -8.65
N ARG A 383 -23.60 8.01 -8.39
CA ARG A 383 -22.71 8.45 -7.31
C ARG A 383 -23.15 7.83 -5.98
N GLY A 384 -22.20 7.20 -5.28
CA GLY A 384 -22.46 6.51 -4.01
C GLY A 384 -22.93 5.07 -4.13
N HIS A 385 -23.03 4.51 -5.35
CA HIS A 385 -23.25 3.08 -5.53
C HIS A 385 -21.94 2.31 -5.34
N ASP A 386 -21.88 1.47 -4.31
CA ASP A 386 -20.74 0.61 -4.04
C ASP A 386 -20.76 -0.62 -4.95
N VAL A 387 -19.69 -0.82 -5.72
CA VAL A 387 -19.49 -2.04 -6.54
C VAL A 387 -18.74 -3.15 -5.78
N TRP A 388 -18.39 -2.91 -4.52
CA TRP A 388 -17.59 -3.79 -3.67
C TRP A 388 -17.98 -3.61 -2.20
N ASN A 389 -17.67 -4.59 -1.34
CA ASN A 389 -18.11 -4.56 0.05
C ASN A 389 -17.11 -3.77 0.93
N ARG A 390 -17.35 -2.47 1.09
CA ARG A 390 -16.54 -1.59 1.96
C ARG A 390 -16.55 -2.02 3.42
N GLU A 391 -17.71 -2.36 3.97
CA GLU A 391 -17.87 -2.80 5.37
C GLU A 391 -16.97 -4.00 5.68
N ALA A 392 -16.94 -4.99 4.78
CA ALA A 392 -16.12 -6.19 4.93
C ALA A 392 -14.61 -5.86 4.90
N LEU A 393 -14.17 -4.98 3.98
CA LEU A 393 -12.76 -4.55 3.97
C LEU A 393 -12.38 -3.80 5.24
N ILE A 394 -13.24 -2.90 5.71
CA ILE A 394 -12.98 -2.10 6.91
C ILE A 394 -12.90 -3.02 8.14
N ARG A 395 -13.85 -3.95 8.30
CA ARG A 395 -13.79 -4.97 9.35
C ARG A 395 -12.51 -5.80 9.25
N TYR A 396 -12.10 -6.23 8.06
CA TYR A 396 -10.84 -6.97 7.87
C TYR A 396 -9.62 -6.16 8.33
N LEU A 397 -9.51 -4.91 7.89
CA LEU A 397 -8.39 -4.04 8.24
C LEU A 397 -8.31 -3.76 9.73
N LEU A 398 -9.44 -3.41 10.36
CA LEU A 398 -9.49 -3.03 11.77
C LEU A 398 -9.38 -4.26 12.69
N ALA A 399 -9.96 -5.41 12.34
CA ALA A 399 -9.93 -6.60 13.18
C ALA A 399 -8.71 -7.50 12.95
N CYS A 400 -8.37 -7.79 11.69
CA CYS A 400 -7.35 -8.79 11.37
C CYS A 400 -5.95 -8.18 11.17
N CYS A 401 -5.88 -6.99 10.55
CA CYS A 401 -4.63 -6.45 10.03
C CYS A 401 -3.89 -5.53 11.00
N GLN A 402 -4.53 -5.05 12.07
CA GLN A 402 -3.82 -4.34 13.13
C GLN A 402 -2.95 -5.33 13.92
N ALA A 403 -1.66 -5.03 14.11
CA ALA A 403 -0.85 -5.83 15.02
C ALA A 403 -1.38 -5.67 16.46
N PRO A 404 -1.60 -6.76 17.21
CA PRO A 404 -2.03 -6.67 18.61
C PRO A 404 -0.90 -6.15 19.52
N GLY A 405 -1.26 -5.74 20.74
CA GLY A 405 -0.30 -5.24 21.73
C GLY A 405 0.33 -3.88 21.37
N LYS A 406 1.24 -3.36 22.20
CA LYS A 406 1.60 -1.92 22.18
C LYS A 406 2.42 -1.40 20.97
N LYS A 407 2.95 -2.28 20.11
CA LYS A 407 3.94 -1.88 19.08
C LYS A 407 3.34 -1.18 17.85
N GLY A 408 2.04 -1.36 17.60
CA GLY A 408 1.40 -0.84 16.39
C GLY A 408 1.92 -1.46 15.09
N GLY A 409 1.66 -0.76 13.99
CA GLY A 409 1.82 -1.27 12.62
C GLY A 409 0.68 -2.18 12.15
N MET A 410 0.57 -2.35 10.83
CA MET A 410 -0.36 -3.28 10.18
C MET A 410 0.41 -4.43 9.53
N ARG A 411 -0.24 -5.58 9.41
CA ARG A 411 0.29 -6.85 8.89
C ARG A 411 -0.54 -7.33 7.70
N ASP A 412 0.08 -8.15 6.85
CA ASP A 412 -0.58 -8.90 5.75
C ASP A 412 -1.89 -9.56 6.22
N LYS A 413 -1.78 -10.45 7.20
CA LYS A 413 -2.86 -11.24 7.80
C LYS A 413 -2.47 -11.64 9.24
N PRO A 414 -3.37 -12.20 10.07
CA PRO A 414 -3.12 -12.41 11.49
C PRO A 414 -1.83 -13.16 11.86
N SER A 415 -1.43 -14.16 11.07
CA SER A 415 -0.24 -14.98 11.33
C SER A 415 1.10 -14.34 10.92
N VAL A 416 1.08 -13.09 10.42
CA VAL A 416 2.27 -12.38 9.90
C VAL A 416 2.62 -11.18 10.78
N ARG A 417 3.90 -10.79 10.82
CA ARG A 417 4.37 -9.61 11.55
C ARG A 417 4.04 -8.33 10.79
N ALA A 418 3.85 -7.23 11.51
CA ALA A 418 3.68 -5.92 10.90
C ALA A 418 4.99 -5.40 10.29
N ASP A 419 4.85 -4.62 9.21
CA ASP A 419 5.94 -3.93 8.53
C ASP A 419 5.45 -2.58 7.94
N GLY A 420 6.39 -1.76 7.45
CA GLY A 420 6.07 -0.44 6.90
C GLY A 420 5.22 -0.51 5.63
N TYR A 421 5.43 -1.51 4.77
CA TYR A 421 4.70 -1.69 3.51
C TYR A 421 3.22 -1.97 3.77
N HIS A 422 2.91 -2.99 4.58
CA HIS A 422 1.55 -3.32 4.95
C HIS A 422 0.90 -2.21 5.76
N THR A 423 1.64 -1.51 6.64
CA THR A 423 1.11 -0.34 7.34
C THR A 423 0.68 0.76 6.37
N CYS A 424 1.53 1.15 5.44
CA CYS A 424 1.22 2.18 4.44
C CYS A 424 0.00 1.80 3.60
N TYR A 425 -0.01 0.59 3.03
CA TYR A 425 -1.05 0.20 2.07
C TYR A 425 -2.36 -0.25 2.74
N SER A 426 -2.32 -0.70 3.99
CA SER A 426 -3.54 -0.89 4.80
C SER A 426 -4.22 0.46 5.07
N LEU A 427 -3.44 1.49 5.43
CA LEU A 427 -3.97 2.83 5.69
C LEU A 427 -4.49 3.49 4.41
N ALA A 428 -3.76 3.37 3.30
CA ALA A 428 -4.25 3.83 2.00
C ALA A 428 -5.52 3.07 1.57
N GLY A 429 -5.58 1.76 1.82
CA GLY A 429 -6.79 0.95 1.57
C GLY A 429 -7.97 1.35 2.44
N LEU A 430 -7.73 1.66 3.71
CA LEU A 430 -8.75 2.21 4.61
C LEU A 430 -9.26 3.54 4.07
N SER A 431 -8.36 4.42 3.61
CA SER A 431 -8.74 5.67 2.92
C SER A 431 -9.61 5.41 1.69
N HIS A 432 -9.32 4.40 0.88
CA HIS A 432 -10.17 4.05 -0.26
C HIS A 432 -11.58 3.62 0.18
N ALA A 433 -11.68 2.91 1.31
CA ALA A 433 -12.94 2.39 1.84
C ALA A 433 -13.83 3.45 2.50
N VAL A 434 -13.25 4.48 3.14
CA VAL A 434 -14.01 5.49 3.91
C VAL A 434 -14.20 6.82 3.18
N ASN A 435 -13.64 6.97 1.98
CA ASN A 435 -13.75 8.17 1.15
C ASN A 435 -14.40 7.86 -0.21
N ARG A 436 -14.99 8.88 -0.82
CA ARG A 436 -15.47 8.88 -2.20
C ARG A 436 -14.48 9.60 -3.10
N TYR A 437 -14.37 9.15 -4.34
CA TYR A 437 -13.50 9.73 -5.36
C TYR A 437 -14.29 9.98 -6.63
N TRP A 438 -14.00 11.08 -7.30
CA TRP A 438 -14.56 11.38 -8.62
C TRP A 438 -13.57 12.20 -9.45
N TYR A 439 -13.85 12.27 -10.75
CA TYR A 439 -13.08 13.03 -11.70
C TYR A 439 -13.90 14.23 -12.18
N ASP A 440 -13.36 15.44 -12.09
CA ASP A 440 -14.04 16.65 -12.55
C ASP A 440 -13.94 16.76 -14.09
N GLY A 441 -15.03 16.43 -14.79
CA GLY A 441 -15.15 16.50 -16.26
C GLY A 441 -15.55 17.85 -16.82
N ASP A 442 -16.04 18.79 -15.99
CA ASP A 442 -16.78 20.00 -16.41
C ASP A 442 -15.93 21.19 -16.89
N GLY A 443 -14.78 20.93 -17.51
CA GLY A 443 -13.96 21.98 -18.13
C GLY A 443 -13.56 21.56 -19.54
N GLU A 444 -13.61 22.49 -20.50
CA GLU A 444 -13.19 22.28 -21.89
C GLU A 444 -11.95 21.39 -21.92
N VAL A 445 -12.07 20.28 -22.63
CA VAL A 445 -10.96 19.37 -22.94
C VAL A 445 -10.06 20.14 -23.90
N GLU A 446 -9.29 21.12 -23.40
CA GLU A 446 -8.08 21.52 -24.09
C GLU A 446 -7.27 20.24 -24.21
N GLU A 447 -7.28 19.66 -25.42
CA GLU A 447 -6.85 18.29 -25.69
C GLU A 447 -5.62 17.93 -24.86
N GLU A 448 -5.84 17.11 -23.84
CA GLU A 448 -4.80 16.61 -22.96
C GLU A 448 -3.73 15.96 -23.86
N GLY A 449 -2.54 16.56 -23.92
CA GLY A 449 -1.47 16.18 -24.86
C GLY A 449 -1.08 17.23 -25.90
N LYS A 450 -1.96 18.20 -26.26
CA LYS A 450 -1.60 19.30 -27.19
C LYS A 450 -0.56 20.26 -26.61
N ALA A 451 -0.54 20.46 -25.30
CA ALA A 451 0.50 21.24 -24.61
C ALA A 451 1.78 20.44 -24.32
N GLY A 452 1.86 19.17 -24.75
CA GLY A 452 3.02 18.30 -24.53
C GLY A 452 3.28 17.92 -23.07
N ARG A 453 2.25 18.00 -22.19
CA ARG A 453 2.30 17.68 -20.75
C ARG A 453 1.09 16.83 -20.33
N LEU A 454 1.22 16.13 -19.20
CA LEU A 454 0.13 15.36 -18.58
C LEU A 454 -0.55 16.19 -17.48
N THR A 455 -1.87 16.35 -17.56
CA THR A 455 -2.65 17.18 -16.62
C THR A 455 -3.85 16.47 -16.02
N ALA A 456 -4.31 15.37 -16.62
CA ALA A 456 -5.51 14.63 -16.21
C ALA A 456 -5.53 14.31 -14.71
N ALA A 457 -4.40 13.86 -14.17
CA ALA A 457 -4.33 13.45 -12.78
C ALA A 457 -4.58 14.58 -11.75
N PHE A 458 -4.58 15.86 -12.15
CA PHE A 458 -4.89 16.98 -11.24
C PHE A 458 -6.39 17.30 -11.14
N ARG A 459 -7.24 16.62 -11.93
CA ARG A 459 -8.71 16.78 -11.91
C ARG A 459 -9.43 15.81 -10.97
N TRP A 460 -8.69 14.97 -10.26
CA TRP A 460 -9.26 14.11 -9.24
C TRP A 460 -9.72 14.93 -8.03
N ARG A 461 -10.80 14.48 -7.43
CA ARG A 461 -11.31 14.93 -6.14
C ARG A 461 -11.56 13.73 -5.25
N GLY A 462 -11.53 13.98 -3.95
CA GLY A 462 -11.89 12.99 -2.96
C GLY A 462 -12.36 13.65 -1.68
N GLU A 463 -13.33 13.03 -1.02
CA GLU A 463 -13.88 13.50 0.23
C GLU A 463 -14.30 12.35 1.14
N ARG A 464 -14.42 12.63 2.44
CA ARG A 464 -14.99 11.71 3.42
C ARG A 464 -16.41 11.32 3.04
N ALA A 465 -16.71 10.03 3.10
CA ALA A 465 -18.08 9.54 2.94
C ALA A 465 -19.03 10.16 3.99
N GLY A 466 -20.30 10.34 3.64
CA GLY A 466 -21.27 10.96 4.54
C GLY A 466 -21.52 10.12 5.79
N GLU A 467 -21.96 10.75 6.89
CA GLU A 467 -22.21 10.06 8.17
C GLU A 467 -23.13 8.83 8.03
N GLY A 468 -24.17 8.92 7.18
CA GLY A 468 -25.08 7.82 6.91
C GLY A 468 -24.43 6.63 6.20
N GLU A 469 -23.36 6.85 5.42
CA GLU A 469 -22.59 5.78 4.78
C GLU A 469 -21.61 5.14 5.76
N LEU A 470 -20.86 5.98 6.49
CA LEU A 470 -19.93 5.50 7.52
C LEU A 470 -20.66 4.64 8.55
N ARG A 471 -21.87 5.04 8.96
CA ARG A 471 -22.73 4.25 9.84
C ARG A 471 -23.14 2.90 9.21
N ARG A 472 -23.46 2.87 7.91
CA ARG A 472 -23.75 1.61 7.20
C ARG A 472 -22.54 0.69 7.17
N TRP A 473 -21.34 1.24 6.99
CA TRP A 473 -20.09 0.48 7.01
C TRP A 473 -19.53 0.25 8.42
N ARG A 474 -20.28 0.63 9.47
CA ARG A 474 -19.94 0.45 10.89
C ARG A 474 -18.63 1.12 11.30
N VAL A 475 -18.36 2.29 10.75
CA VAL A 475 -17.17 3.11 10.99
C VAL A 475 -17.54 4.35 11.79
N GLU A 476 -16.72 4.68 12.79
CA GLU A 476 -16.79 5.94 13.50
C GLU A 476 -15.70 6.91 13.01
N GLU A 477 -15.91 8.22 13.25
CA GLU A 477 -14.96 9.26 12.80
C GLU A 477 -13.54 9.07 13.35
N GLY A 478 -13.37 8.46 14.53
CA GLY A 478 -12.04 8.16 15.07
C GLY A 478 -11.25 7.12 14.26
N ASP A 479 -11.97 6.23 13.56
CA ASP A 479 -11.43 5.10 12.78
C ASP A 479 -11.09 5.49 11.34
N CYS A 480 -11.53 6.68 10.94
CA CYS A 480 -11.40 7.27 9.62
C CYS A 480 -10.00 7.87 9.39
N VAL A 481 -9.40 7.67 8.21
CA VAL A 481 -8.09 8.23 7.84
C VAL A 481 -8.19 9.32 6.77
N GLU A 482 -7.14 10.12 6.59
CA GLU A 482 -7.09 11.19 5.59
C GLU A 482 -7.24 10.64 4.16
N CYS A 483 -7.80 11.47 3.28
CA CYS A 483 -8.05 11.09 1.90
C CYS A 483 -6.75 11.08 1.08
N VAL A 484 -6.36 9.90 0.58
CA VAL A 484 -5.20 9.71 -0.31
C VAL A 484 -5.59 9.90 -1.76
N HIS A 485 -4.74 10.54 -2.57
CA HIS A 485 -4.99 10.71 -3.99
C HIS A 485 -5.05 9.33 -4.70
N PRO A 486 -6.09 9.03 -5.50
CA PRO A 486 -6.30 7.68 -6.04
C PRO A 486 -5.23 7.23 -7.03
N VAL A 487 -4.62 8.20 -7.74
CA VAL A 487 -3.49 7.97 -8.66
C VAL A 487 -2.12 8.05 -7.97
N PHE A 488 -1.81 9.12 -7.23
CA PHE A 488 -0.46 9.36 -6.68
C PHE A 488 -0.19 8.74 -5.31
N VAL A 489 -1.23 8.29 -4.59
CA VAL A 489 -1.14 7.59 -3.29
C VAL A 489 -0.43 8.43 -2.20
N ILE A 490 -0.56 9.75 -2.31
CA ILE A 490 -0.12 10.76 -1.32
C ILE A 490 -1.27 11.75 -1.09
N PRO A 491 -1.23 12.63 -0.08
CA PRO A 491 -2.30 13.60 0.15
C PRO A 491 -2.56 14.52 -1.05
N PHE A 492 -3.83 14.84 -1.33
CA PHE A 492 -4.22 15.74 -2.43
C PHE A 492 -3.48 17.09 -2.40
N ALA A 493 -3.33 17.68 -1.21
CA ALA A 493 -2.62 18.96 -1.07
C ALA A 493 -1.18 18.90 -1.57
N ARG A 494 -0.47 17.77 -1.38
CA ARG A 494 0.93 17.61 -1.83
C ARG A 494 1.04 17.42 -3.34
N VAL A 495 0.02 16.83 -3.96
CA VAL A 495 -0.09 16.75 -5.43
C VAL A 495 -0.30 18.14 -6.01
N GLU A 496 -1.18 18.93 -5.40
CA GLU A 496 -1.46 20.31 -5.84
C GLU A 496 -0.26 21.24 -5.66
N GLU A 497 0.45 21.15 -4.53
CA GLU A 497 1.70 21.88 -4.32
C GLU A 497 2.75 21.55 -5.39
N ALA A 498 2.88 20.27 -5.78
CA ALA A 498 3.78 19.86 -6.86
C ALA A 498 3.38 20.46 -8.22
N ARG A 499 2.06 20.46 -8.52
CA ARG A 499 1.50 21.09 -9.74
C ARG A 499 1.85 22.57 -9.80
N VAL A 500 1.67 23.30 -8.71
CA VAL A 500 1.97 24.73 -8.61
C VAL A 500 3.48 24.98 -8.72
N LEU A 501 4.30 24.19 -8.03
CA LEU A 501 5.77 24.33 -8.04
C LEU A 501 6.37 24.24 -9.45
N PHE A 502 5.81 23.39 -10.31
CA PHE A 502 6.33 23.17 -11.66
C PHE A 502 5.43 23.72 -12.76
N ALA A 503 4.51 24.64 -12.44
CA ALA A 503 3.53 25.19 -13.39
C ALA A 503 4.20 25.83 -14.62
N ASP A 504 5.32 26.54 -14.42
CA ASP A 504 6.04 27.25 -15.48
C ASP A 504 6.74 26.30 -16.48
N GLY A 505 6.82 24.99 -16.19
CA GLY A 505 7.32 23.97 -17.13
C GLY A 505 8.81 24.08 -17.52
N GLY A 506 9.52 25.12 -17.05
CA GLY A 506 10.85 25.52 -17.50
C GLY A 506 11.92 24.45 -17.33
N PHE A 507 12.58 24.13 -18.45
CA PHE A 507 13.94 23.57 -18.65
C PHE A 507 14.22 23.23 -20.15
N MET A 508 13.21 23.34 -21.02
CA MET A 508 13.28 23.05 -22.46
C MET A 508 13.62 24.27 -23.35
N ASP A 509 13.67 25.49 -22.79
CA ASP A 509 13.81 26.75 -23.55
C ASP A 509 15.09 26.87 -24.41
N GLY A 510 15.98 25.86 -24.40
CA GLY A 510 17.15 25.75 -25.28
C GLY A 510 17.18 24.53 -26.21
N ILE A 511 16.14 23.67 -26.23
CA ILE A 511 16.08 22.49 -27.11
C ILE A 511 15.28 22.77 -28.39
N GLU A 512 14.23 23.60 -28.32
CA GLU A 512 13.45 23.99 -29.50
C GLU A 512 14.28 24.83 -30.49
N GLU A 513 15.12 25.76 -30.00
CA GLU A 513 16.08 26.50 -30.85
C GLU A 513 17.14 25.61 -31.53
N GLY A 514 17.41 24.42 -30.97
CA GLY A 514 18.36 23.46 -31.53
C GLY A 514 17.74 22.59 -32.62
N MET A 515 16.43 22.31 -32.55
CA MET A 515 15.73 21.48 -33.52
C MET A 515 15.45 22.22 -34.83
N GLU A 516 15.16 23.53 -34.80
CA GLU A 516 15.04 24.34 -36.03
C GLU A 516 16.37 24.43 -36.81
N LYS A 517 17.52 24.36 -36.11
CA LYS A 517 18.84 24.41 -36.75
C LYS A 517 19.31 23.08 -37.36
N LEU A 518 18.62 21.97 -37.08
CA LEU A 518 18.93 20.65 -37.65
C LEU A 518 18.01 20.27 -38.82
N SER A 519 17.03 21.11 -39.14
CA SER A 519 16.07 20.92 -40.24
C SER A 519 16.32 21.82 -41.46
N VAL A 520 17.53 22.38 -41.62
CA VAL A 520 17.94 23.17 -42.80
C VAL A 520 19.08 22.50 -43.55
#